data_AF-A0A1G3AFJ9-F1
#
_entry.id   AF-A0A1G3AFJ9-F1
#
_cell.length_a   1.000
_cell.length_b   1.000
_cell.length_c   1.000
_cell.angle_alpha   90.00
_cell.angle_beta   90.00
_cell.angle_gamma   90.00
#
_symmetry.space_group_name_H-M   'P 1'
#
loop_
_entity.id
_entity.type
_entity.pdbx_description
1 polymer ?
#
loop_
_entity_poly.entity_id
_entity_poly.type
_entity_poly.pdbx_seq_one_letter_code
_entity_poly.pdbx_strand_id
1 'polypeptide(L)'
;MHHRHLTTQEWTLMALESLMERGELQDWREFAQALSKSERLACDTLRVCEYVQDRPSAALARMLVVSCYPELGAGGPDRRRSEAQLDPLLLIPFPDRK
;
A
#
# COMPACT_ATOMS: atom_id res chain seq x y z
N MET A 1 -28.39 7.20 12.60
CA MET A 1 -28.22 5.92 13.33
C MET A 1 -26.81 5.86 13.85
N HIS A 2 -26.63 5.87 15.18
CA HIS A 2 -25.33 5.83 15.84
C HIS A 2 -24.94 4.38 16.13
N HIS A 3 -23.97 3.86 15.39
CA HIS A 3 -23.24 2.66 15.79
C HIS A 3 -21.80 3.05 16.10
N ARG A 4 -21.60 3.63 17.29
CA ARG A 4 -20.28 3.72 17.94
C ARG A 4 -20.17 2.59 18.94
N HIS A 5 -19.61 1.46 18.50
CA HIS A 5 -18.96 0.50 19.41
C HIS A 5 -17.45 0.72 19.27
N LEU A 6 -16.96 1.82 19.85
CA LEU A 6 -15.53 2.21 19.87
C LEU A 6 -14.84 1.77 21.18
N THR A 7 -15.20 0.60 21.70
CA THR A 7 -14.54 0.03 22.89
C THR A 7 -13.86 -1.31 22.63
N THR A 8 -14.13 -1.94 21.48
CA THR A 8 -13.29 -2.98 20.88
C THR A 8 -12.55 -2.35 19.71
N GLN A 9 -11.25 -2.07 19.90
CA GLN A 9 -10.33 -1.45 18.95
C GLN A 9 -9.99 -2.36 17.75
N GLU A 10 -10.98 -3.09 17.22
CA GLU A 10 -10.78 -3.98 16.09
C GLU A 10 -11.17 -3.27 14.80
N TRP A 11 -10.15 -2.98 13.99
CA TRP A 11 -10.32 -2.48 12.64
C TRP A 11 -10.93 -3.58 11.77
N THR A 12 -12.23 -3.48 11.53
CA THR A 12 -12.95 -4.37 10.62
C THR A 12 -12.93 -3.84 9.19
N LEU A 13 -13.21 -4.71 8.21
CA LEU A 13 -13.33 -4.31 6.80
C LEU A 13 -14.33 -3.15 6.62
N MET A 14 -15.47 -3.21 7.30
CA MET A 14 -16.49 -2.13 7.31
C MET A 14 -15.95 -0.80 7.84
N ALA A 15 -15.07 -0.84 8.85
CA ALA A 15 -14.43 0.35 9.39
C ALA A 15 -13.42 0.97 8.41
N LEU A 16 -12.68 0.13 7.68
CA LEU A 16 -11.77 0.57 6.62
C LEU A 16 -12.54 1.20 5.45
N GLU A 17 -13.66 0.59 5.02
CA GLU A 17 -14.53 1.16 3.99
C GLU A 17 -15.10 2.51 4.44
N SER A 18 -15.61 2.57 5.67
CA SER A 18 -16.10 3.82 6.28
C SER A 18 -15.04 4.91 6.34
N LEU A 19 -13.80 4.57 6.70
CA LEU A 19 -12.66 5.50 6.70
C LEU A 19 -12.40 6.03 5.29
N MET A 20 -12.39 5.15 4.30
CA MET A 20 -12.16 5.51 2.90
C MET A 20 -13.30 6.33 2.28
N GLU A 21 -14.53 6.19 2.80
CA GLU A 21 -15.71 6.96 2.38
C GLU A 21 -15.81 8.33 3.03
N ARG A 22 -15.59 8.43 4.34
CA ARG A 22 -15.74 9.69 5.08
C ARG A 22 -14.54 10.61 4.91
N GLY A 23 -13.34 10.04 4.88
CA GLY A 23 -12.10 10.80 4.68
C GLY A 23 -11.76 11.78 5.80
N GLU A 24 -12.34 11.65 7.00
CA GLU A 24 -12.11 12.58 8.11
C GLU A 24 -10.68 12.45 8.67
N LEU A 25 -10.02 13.59 8.90
CA LEU A 25 -8.64 13.62 9.41
C LEU A 25 -8.46 12.94 10.77
N GLN A 26 -9.49 12.96 11.62
CA GLN A 26 -9.46 12.29 12.91
C GLN A 26 -9.38 10.77 12.74
N ASP A 27 -10.23 10.21 11.89
CA ASP A 27 -10.26 8.78 11.59
C ASP A 27 -8.93 8.32 10.98
N TRP A 28 -8.33 9.11 10.07
CA TRP A 28 -7.01 8.82 9.50
C TRP A 28 -5.89 8.80 10.55
N ARG A 29 -5.98 9.65 11.58
CA ARG A 29 -5.01 9.69 12.66
C ARG A 29 -5.13 8.47 13.57
N GLU A 30 -6.35 8.08 13.90
CA GLU A 30 -6.62 6.87 14.68
C GLU A 30 -6.19 5.61 13.91
N PHE A 31 -6.44 5.60 12.59
CA PHE A 31 -5.96 4.55 11.68
C PHE A 31 -4.45 4.42 11.71
N ALA A 32 -3.71 5.52 11.51
CA ALA A 32 -2.25 5.49 11.53
C ALA A 32 -1.67 5.01 12.88
N GLN A 33 -2.31 5.38 13.99
CA GLN A 33 -1.90 4.91 15.32
C GLN A 33 -2.15 3.43 15.57
N ALA A 34 -3.21 2.87 14.99
CA ALA A 34 -3.49 1.44 15.08
C ALA A 34 -2.61 0.63 14.12
N LEU A 35 -2.34 1.20 12.94
CA LEU A 35 -1.51 0.59 11.90
C LEU A 35 -0.10 0.33 12.41
N SER A 36 0.51 1.29 13.12
CA SER A 36 1.85 1.14 13.71
C SER A 36 1.96 0.06 14.79
N LYS A 37 0.83 -0.48 15.26
CA LYS A 37 0.78 -1.52 16.31
C LYS A 37 0.34 -2.89 15.79
N SER A 38 -0.10 -2.98 14.54
CA SER A 38 -0.70 -4.20 13.99
C SER A 38 -0.34 -4.39 12.52
N GLU A 39 0.60 -5.30 12.25
CA GLU A 39 0.94 -5.74 10.90
C GLU A 39 -0.25 -6.41 10.21
N ARG A 40 -1.09 -7.12 10.97
CA ARG A 40 -2.32 -7.73 10.45
C ARG A 40 -3.26 -6.69 9.84
N LEU A 41 -3.40 -5.53 10.49
CA LEU A 41 -4.19 -4.41 9.97
C LEU A 41 -3.61 -3.86 8.66
N ALA A 42 -2.28 -3.81 8.54
CA ALA A 42 -1.63 -3.41 7.29
C ALA A 42 -1.95 -4.36 6.14
N CYS A 43 -1.87 -5.68 6.38
CA CYS A 43 -2.26 -6.69 5.40
C CYS A 43 -3.73 -6.60 4.99
N ASP A 44 -4.64 -6.45 5.96
CA ASP A 44 -6.08 -6.32 5.68
C ASP A 44 -6.40 -5.01 4.94
N THR A 45 -5.71 -3.92 5.26
CA THR A 45 -5.83 -2.64 4.54
C THR A 45 -5.41 -2.78 3.08
N LEU A 46 -4.26 -3.42 2.81
CA LEU A 46 -3.81 -3.65 1.44
C LEU A 46 -4.81 -4.47 0.63
N ARG A 47 -5.36 -5.53 1.24
CA ARG A 47 -6.42 -6.34 0.62
C ARG A 47 -7.64 -5.49 0.26
N VAL A 48 -8.14 -4.66 1.19
CA VAL A 48 -9.26 -3.76 0.89
C VAL A 48 -8.91 -2.83 -0.26
N CYS A 49 -7.70 -2.23 -0.24
CA CYS A 49 -7.25 -1.33 -1.29
C CYS A 49 -7.14 -1.98 -2.68
N GLU A 50 -7.02 -3.30 -2.79
CA GLU A 50 -7.10 -4.04 -4.07
C GLU A 50 -8.53 -4.12 -4.61
N TYR A 51 -9.56 -4.04 -3.76
CA TYR A 51 -10.95 -4.01 -4.19
C TYR A 51 -11.45 -2.60 -4.49
N VAL A 52 -10.92 -1.56 -3.82
CA VAL A 52 -11.35 -0.16 -3.96
C VAL A 52 -10.40 0.70 -4.81
N GLN A 53 -9.73 0.10 -5.80
CA GLN A 53 -8.61 0.68 -6.58
C GLN A 53 -8.84 2.10 -7.16
N ASP A 54 -10.09 2.52 -7.35
CA ASP A 54 -10.44 3.80 -7.98
C ASP A 54 -10.53 4.99 -7.00
N ARG A 55 -10.29 4.80 -5.69
CA ARG A 55 -10.46 5.87 -4.69
C ARG A 55 -9.14 6.54 -4.28
N PRO A 56 -9.07 7.88 -4.22
CA PRO A 56 -7.87 8.59 -3.74
C PRO A 56 -7.54 8.25 -2.28
N SER A 57 -8.55 7.91 -1.47
CA SER A 57 -8.39 7.41 -0.11
C SER A 57 -7.67 6.06 -0.05
N ALA A 58 -7.80 5.19 -1.07
CA ALA A 58 -7.04 3.94 -1.14
C ALA A 58 -5.55 4.19 -1.39
N ALA A 59 -5.20 5.21 -2.19
CA ALA A 59 -3.80 5.60 -2.38
C ALA A 59 -3.16 6.12 -1.07
N LEU A 60 -3.90 6.92 -0.29
CA LEU A 60 -3.45 7.38 1.02
C LEU A 60 -3.27 6.22 2.01
N ALA A 61 -4.23 5.30 2.07
CA ALA A 61 -4.14 4.12 2.93
C ALA A 61 -2.91 3.26 2.57
N ARG A 62 -2.67 3.00 1.27
CA ARG A 62 -1.46 2.30 0.80
C ARG A 62 -0.18 3.02 1.20
N MET A 63 -0.12 4.36 1.05
CA MET A 63 1.05 5.15 1.42
C MET A 63 1.33 5.05 2.94
N LEU A 64 0.31 5.11 3.77
CA LEU A 64 0.45 4.94 5.23
C LEU A 64 0.94 3.53 5.59
N VAL A 65 0.44 2.49 4.92
CA VAL A 65 0.93 1.12 5.11
C VAL A 65 2.41 1.01 4.77
N VAL A 66 2.84 1.51 3.61
CA VAL A 66 4.26 1.45 3.20
C VAL A 66 5.16 2.26 4.12
N SER A 67 4.65 3.36 4.70
CA SER A 67 5.39 4.16 5.67
C SER A 67 5.63 3.41 6.99
N CYS A 68 4.66 2.61 7.45
CA CYS A 68 4.79 1.82 8.66
C CYS A 68 5.49 0.47 8.45
N TYR A 69 5.28 -0.16 7.28
CA TYR A 69 5.76 -1.49 6.92
C TYR A 69 6.34 -1.44 5.49
N PRO A 70 7.58 -0.94 5.33
CA PRO A 70 8.18 -0.78 4.00
C PRO A 70 8.35 -2.11 3.27
N GLU A 71 8.47 -3.24 3.99
CA GLU A 71 8.54 -4.57 3.39
C GLU A 71 7.26 -4.97 2.63
N LEU A 72 6.10 -4.47 3.07
CA LEU A 72 4.82 -4.74 2.40
C LEU A 72 4.64 -3.91 1.11
N GLY A 73 5.36 -2.79 0.98
CA GLY A 73 5.38 -1.97 -0.24
C GLY A 73 6.25 -2.51 -1.37
N ALA A 74 7.19 -3.40 -1.06
CA ALA A 74 8.10 -4.01 -2.03
C ALA A 74 7.43 -5.12 -2.87
N GLY A 75 6.20 -5.53 -2.53
CA GLY A 75 5.42 -6.59 -3.18
C GLY A 75 4.29 -6.12 -4.09
N GLY A 76 4.29 -4.89 -4.59
CA GLY A 76 3.34 -4.45 -5.62
C GLY A 76 3.56 -5.21 -6.95
N PRO A 77 2.51 -5.50 -7.74
CA PRO A 77 2.58 -6.38 -8.92
C PRO A 77 3.42 -5.86 -10.12
N ASP A 78 4.18 -4.78 -9.96
CA ASP A 78 4.87 -4.12 -11.08
C ASP A 78 6.26 -3.57 -10.70
N ARG A 79 7.09 -4.38 -10.01
CA ARG A 79 8.51 -4.04 -9.81
C ARG A 79 9.51 -5.12 -10.18
N ARG A 80 9.06 -6.16 -10.90
CA ARG A 80 9.92 -7.14 -11.59
C ARG A 80 9.87 -7.04 -13.12
N ARG A 81 9.73 -5.82 -13.68
CA ARG A 81 9.76 -5.63 -15.14
C ARG A 81 10.72 -4.55 -15.67
N SER A 82 11.58 -3.96 -14.84
CA SER A 82 12.53 -2.94 -15.33
C SER A 82 13.98 -3.09 -14.84
N GLU A 83 14.34 -4.20 -14.19
CA GLU A 83 15.75 -4.54 -13.89
C GLU A 83 16.17 -5.86 -14.55
N ALA A 84 15.65 -6.11 -15.75
CA ALA A 84 16.11 -7.16 -16.65
C ALA A 84 16.31 -6.58 -18.07
N GLN A 85 17.05 -5.48 -18.19
CA GLN A 85 17.60 -5.04 -19.48
C GLN A 85 18.86 -4.18 -19.27
N LEU A 86 19.78 -4.65 -18.44
CA LEU A 86 21.20 -4.37 -18.67
C LEU A 86 21.78 -5.69 -19.15
N ASP A 87 21.67 -5.91 -20.45
CA ASP A 87 22.35 -6.99 -21.13
C ASP A 87 23.81 -6.55 -21.33
N PRO A 88 24.79 -7.17 -20.65
CA PRO A 88 26.20 -6.84 -20.86
C PRO A 88 26.75 -7.35 -22.21
N LEU A 89 25.92 -7.86 -23.13
CA LEU A 89 26.38 -8.35 -24.45
C LEU A 89 26.37 -7.30 -25.56
N LEU A 90 26.15 -6.02 -25.26
CA LEU A 90 26.50 -4.91 -26.18
C LEU A 90 28.01 -4.57 -26.17
N LEU A 91 28.86 -5.58 -25.97
CA LEU A 91 30.30 -5.50 -26.22
C LEU A 91 30.59 -6.21 -27.55
N ILE A 92 30.01 -5.69 -28.63
CA ILE A 92 30.45 -6.04 -29.99
C ILE A 92 31.71 -5.21 -30.27
N PRO A 93 32.89 -5.81 -30.45
CA PRO A 93 34.08 -5.06 -30.85
C PRO A 93 33.88 -4.53 -32.28
N PHE A 94 34.15 -3.23 -32.46
CA PHE A 94 34.30 -2.62 -33.78
C PHE A 94 35.38 -3.38 -34.57
N PRO A 95 35.12 -3.80 -35.82
CA PRO A 95 36.18 -4.33 -36.67
C PRO A 95 37.06 -3.19 -37.17
N ASP A 96 38.33 -3.24 -36.76
CA ASP A 96 39.46 -2.49 -37.32
C ASP A 96 39.55 -2.75 -38.83
N ARG A 97 39.35 -1.69 -39.64
CA ARG A 97 39.66 -1.74 -41.08
C ARG A 97 41.07 -1.23 -41.29
N LYS A 98 41.97 -2.15 -41.67
CA LYS A 98 43.20 -1.85 -42.41
C LYS A 98 42.89 -1.27 -43.79
#